data_AF-A0A0M4T0G3-F1
#
_entry.id   AF-A0A0M4T0G3-F1
#
_cell.length_a   1.000
_cell.length_b   1.000
_cell.length_c   1.000
_cell.angle_alpha   90.00
_cell.angle_beta   90.00
_cell.angle_gamma   90.00
#
_symmetry.space_group_name_H-M   'P 1'
#
loop_
_entity.id
_entity.type
_entity.pdbx_description
1 polymer ?
#
loop_
_entity_poly.entity_id
_entity_poly.type
_entity_poly.pdbx_seq_one_letter_code
_entity_poly.pdbx_strand_id
1 'polypeptide(L)'
;MNKFADLTILAGILCPLLVAGSCASTAQAQPLQSPLAEPNVQLKVQRTSGSCPQTVGLWWLTLPYEGGAEHTVIADTRDFADTTQLVASKNKLFVEFVSPLRSNYANCVGQTQGQEYPFYNVQFKNKKAYFRVDLRKLNAPGQLITYKTVAAFRPYVRWAIAD
;
A
#
# COMPACT_ATOMS: atom_id res chain seq x y z
N MET A 1 0.48 77.33 8.91
CA MET A 1 1.37 78.47 8.61
C MET A 1 2.69 77.91 8.10
N ASN A 2 2.97 78.17 6.81
CA ASN A 2 4.26 78.55 6.20
C ASN A 2 5.51 77.69 6.46
N LYS A 3 6.44 77.43 5.54
CA LYS A 3 6.64 77.70 4.10
C LYS A 3 7.86 76.85 3.68
N PHE A 4 7.97 76.61 2.39
CA PHE A 4 9.01 75.91 1.63
C PHE A 4 10.45 76.45 1.77
N ALA A 5 11.43 75.56 1.58
CA ALA A 5 12.63 75.76 0.76
C ALA A 5 13.24 74.37 0.48
N ASP A 6 13.04 73.79 -0.71
CA ASP A 6 13.92 73.85 -1.88
C ASP A 6 15.34 73.31 -1.64
N LEU A 7 15.66 72.15 -2.23
CA LEU A 7 16.81 72.05 -3.11
C LEU A 7 16.72 70.85 -4.07
N THR A 8 16.55 71.22 -5.32
CA THR A 8 16.81 70.53 -6.58
C THR A 8 18.12 69.75 -6.60
N ILE A 9 18.10 68.47 -6.99
CA ILE A 9 19.11 67.88 -7.90
C ILE A 9 18.43 66.95 -8.91
N LEU A 10 18.49 67.37 -10.17
CA LEU A 10 18.20 66.62 -11.38
C LEU A 10 19.38 65.69 -11.70
N ALA A 11 19.14 64.39 -11.76
CA ALA A 11 19.85 63.39 -12.57
C ALA A 11 19.01 62.11 -12.49
N GLY A 12 18.24 61.71 -13.50
CA GLY A 12 18.74 61.34 -14.82
C GLY A 12 19.16 59.88 -14.80
N ILE A 13 18.20 58.96 -14.97
CA ILE A 13 18.42 57.60 -15.52
C ILE A 13 17.11 57.18 -16.21
N LEU A 14 17.21 56.94 -17.52
CA LEU A 14 16.19 56.24 -18.30
C LEU A 14 15.91 54.88 -17.65
N CYS A 15 14.68 54.64 -17.23
CA CYS A 15 14.22 53.32 -16.83
C CYS A 15 13.75 52.59 -18.10
N PRO A 16 14.46 51.55 -18.59
CA PRO A 16 13.92 50.72 -19.64
C PRO A 16 12.71 49.97 -19.09
N LEU A 17 11.60 49.99 -19.83
CA LEU A 17 10.45 49.13 -19.63
C LEU A 17 10.90 47.67 -19.71
N LEU A 18 11.14 47.04 -18.55
CA LEU A 18 11.23 45.59 -18.47
C LEU A 18 9.83 45.02 -18.68
N VAL A 19 9.57 44.56 -19.90
CA VAL A 19 8.47 43.64 -20.19
C VAL A 19 8.71 42.39 -19.35
N ALA A 20 8.06 42.32 -18.20
CA ALA A 20 7.96 41.08 -17.43
C ALA A 20 7.09 40.12 -18.24
N GLY A 21 7.74 39.35 -19.11
CA GLY A 21 7.13 38.23 -19.78
C GLY A 21 6.58 37.27 -18.73
N SER A 22 5.27 37.08 -18.72
CA SER A 22 4.61 36.07 -17.93
C SER A 22 5.22 34.70 -18.27
N CYS A 23 6.01 34.15 -17.36
CA CYS A 23 6.41 32.75 -17.42
C CYS A 23 5.13 31.91 -17.28
N ALA A 24 4.56 31.51 -18.41
CA ALA A 24 3.58 30.44 -18.43
C ALA A 24 4.30 29.16 -18.00
N SER A 25 4.25 28.86 -16.71
CA SER A 25 4.61 27.53 -16.20
C SER A 25 3.64 26.54 -16.83
N THR A 26 4.07 25.87 -17.90
CA THR A 26 3.42 24.66 -18.36
C THR A 26 3.58 23.64 -17.24
N ALA A 27 2.53 23.48 -16.43
CA ALA A 27 2.42 22.36 -15.52
C ALA A 27 2.52 21.09 -16.38
N GLN A 28 3.68 20.43 -16.35
CA GLN A 28 3.84 19.13 -16.96
C GLN A 28 2.88 18.20 -16.22
N ALA A 29 1.83 17.77 -16.92
CA ALA A 29 0.96 16.72 -16.43
C ALA A 29 1.84 15.52 -16.09
N GLN A 30 1.88 15.14 -14.80
CA GLN A 30 2.57 13.92 -14.38
C GLN A 30 1.99 12.77 -15.21
N PRO A 31 2.83 11.89 -15.78
CA PRO A 31 2.34 10.74 -16.53
C PRO A 31 1.33 9.98 -15.67
N LEU A 32 0.19 9.66 -16.29
CA LEU A 32 -0.85 8.83 -15.69
C LEU A 32 -0.17 7.64 -15.02
N GLN A 33 -0.40 7.47 -13.72
CA GLN A 33 0.22 6.40 -12.93
C GLN A 33 0.15 5.09 -13.72
N SER A 34 1.32 4.51 -14.02
CA SER A 34 1.42 3.18 -14.60
C SER A 34 0.49 2.23 -13.83
N PRO A 35 -0.18 1.27 -14.49
CA PRO A 35 -0.94 0.25 -13.78
C PRO A 35 -0.04 -0.30 -12.66
N LEU A 36 -0.58 -0.37 -11.44
CA LEU A 36 0.12 -0.96 -10.29
C LEU A 36 0.84 -2.21 -10.80
N ALA A 37 2.16 -2.27 -10.59
CA ALA A 37 2.98 -3.39 -11.02
C ALA A 37 2.28 -4.70 -10.62
N GLU A 38 2.40 -5.76 -11.41
CA GLU A 38 1.79 -7.03 -11.04
C GLU A 38 2.33 -7.54 -9.70
N PRO A 39 1.54 -8.31 -8.92
CA PRO A 39 2.03 -8.95 -7.71
C PRO A 39 3.29 -9.79 -7.98
N ASN A 40 4.33 -9.60 -7.16
CA ASN A 40 5.63 -10.28 -7.33
C ASN A 40 5.70 -11.66 -6.65
N VAL A 41 4.68 -12.04 -5.88
CA VAL A 41 4.54 -13.38 -5.28
C VAL A 41 3.17 -13.93 -5.65
N GLN A 42 3.12 -15.19 -6.09
CA GLN A 42 1.88 -15.88 -6.47
C GLN A 42 1.68 -17.12 -5.60
N LEU A 43 0.67 -17.10 -4.74
CA LEU A 43 0.33 -18.24 -3.88
C LEU A 43 -0.68 -19.13 -4.59
N LYS A 44 -0.36 -20.41 -4.78
CA LYS A 44 -1.30 -21.37 -5.37
C LYS A 44 -2.44 -21.66 -4.39
N VAL A 45 -3.67 -21.70 -4.88
CA VAL A 45 -4.84 -22.08 -4.08
C VAL A 45 -5.09 -23.57 -4.24
N GLN A 46 -5.01 -24.30 -3.14
CA GLN A 46 -5.50 -25.67 -3.08
C GLN A 46 -7.01 -25.63 -2.84
N ARG A 47 -7.75 -25.90 -3.90
CA ARG A 47 -9.20 -26.05 -3.83
C ARG A 47 -9.57 -27.35 -3.12
N THR A 48 -10.51 -27.26 -2.20
CA THR A 48 -11.23 -28.41 -1.63
C THR A 48 -12.57 -28.60 -2.35
N SER A 49 -13.35 -27.54 -2.57
CA SER A 49 -14.61 -27.59 -3.33
C SER A 49 -15.00 -26.21 -3.89
N GLY A 50 -16.01 -26.20 -4.76
CA GLY A 50 -16.56 -24.97 -5.38
C GLY A 50 -15.72 -24.40 -6.51
N SER A 51 -15.94 -23.12 -6.80
CA SER A 51 -15.18 -22.33 -7.77
C SER A 51 -14.23 -21.43 -7.00
N CYS A 52 -12.91 -21.63 -7.14
CA CYS A 52 -11.87 -20.89 -6.43
C CYS A 52 -10.91 -20.24 -7.43
N PRO A 53 -10.30 -19.08 -7.09
CA PRO A 53 -9.21 -18.55 -7.90
C PRO A 53 -8.05 -19.56 -7.90
N GLN A 54 -7.27 -19.61 -8.98
CA GLN A 54 -6.13 -20.53 -9.07
C GLN A 54 -4.95 -20.07 -8.20
N THR A 55 -4.78 -18.76 -8.08
CA THR A 55 -3.73 -18.12 -7.30
C THR A 55 -4.27 -16.93 -6.51
N VAL A 56 -3.50 -16.51 -5.50
CA VAL A 56 -3.64 -15.19 -4.87
C VAL A 56 -2.29 -14.48 -5.00
N GLY A 57 -2.31 -13.31 -5.62
CA GLY A 57 -1.10 -12.49 -5.75
C GLY A 57 -0.83 -11.65 -4.52
N LEU A 58 0.44 -11.49 -4.17
CA LEU A 58 0.92 -10.57 -3.15
C LEU A 58 1.94 -9.60 -3.74
N TRP A 59 1.83 -8.33 -3.37
CA TRP A 59 2.97 -7.43 -3.40
C TRP A 59 3.76 -7.63 -2.12
N TRP A 60 4.96 -8.19 -2.25
CA TRP A 60 5.87 -8.43 -1.14
C TRP A 60 7.08 -7.52 -1.27
N LEU A 61 7.28 -6.64 -0.29
CA LEU A 61 8.40 -5.72 -0.23
C LEU A 61 9.20 -5.99 1.03
N THR A 62 10.52 -5.94 0.91
CA THR A 62 11.45 -6.05 2.04
C THR A 62 12.40 -4.86 2.02
N LEU A 63 12.51 -4.17 3.15
CA LEU A 63 13.45 -3.08 3.38
C LEU A 63 14.44 -3.53 4.46
N PRO A 64 15.67 -3.93 4.10
CA PRO A 64 16.67 -4.35 5.08
C PRO A 64 17.26 -3.14 5.83
N TYR A 65 17.71 -3.39 7.05
CA TYR A 65 18.50 -2.45 7.86
C TYR A 65 19.48 -3.24 8.75
N GLU A 66 20.38 -2.55 9.44
CA GLU A 66 21.32 -3.20 10.36
C GLU A 66 20.57 -3.91 11.49
N GLY A 67 20.80 -5.20 11.68
CA GLY A 67 20.12 -6.03 12.68
C GLY A 67 18.74 -6.56 12.27
N GLY A 68 18.25 -6.29 11.05
CA GLY A 68 16.91 -6.76 10.69
C GLY A 68 16.33 -6.35 9.34
N ALA A 69 15.01 -6.40 9.25
CA ALA A 69 14.28 -5.96 8.07
C ALA A 69 12.85 -5.55 8.41
N GLU A 70 12.28 -4.69 7.58
CA GLU A 70 10.84 -4.45 7.52
C GLU A 70 10.27 -5.16 6.29
N HIS A 71 9.18 -5.88 6.50
CA HIS A 71 8.45 -6.55 5.44
C HIS A 71 7.06 -5.93 5.31
N THR A 72 6.62 -5.74 4.07
CA THR A 72 5.27 -5.30 3.74
C THR A 72 4.64 -6.30 2.79
N VAL A 73 3.41 -6.69 3.09
CA VAL A 73 2.58 -7.53 2.21
C VAL A 73 1.26 -6.84 1.94
N ILE A 74 0.90 -6.80 0.66
CA ILE A 74 -0.40 -6.34 0.18
C ILE A 74 -1.02 -7.47 -0.63
N ALA A 75 -2.20 -7.94 -0.24
CA ALA A 75 -2.87 -9.02 -0.97
C ALA A 75 -3.70 -8.48 -2.13
N ASP A 76 -3.53 -9.03 -3.33
CA ASP A 76 -4.38 -8.73 -4.46
C ASP A 76 -5.67 -9.55 -4.40
N THR A 77 -6.77 -8.86 -4.13
CA THR A 77 -8.10 -9.47 -3.97
C THR A 77 -9.00 -9.23 -5.19
N ARG A 78 -8.52 -8.47 -6.19
CA ARG A 78 -9.35 -7.90 -7.27
C ARG A 78 -10.08 -8.94 -8.09
N ASP A 79 -9.59 -10.17 -8.16
CA ASP A 79 -10.23 -11.24 -8.90
C ASP A 79 -11.49 -11.75 -8.18
N PHE A 80 -11.48 -11.82 -6.86
CA PHE A 80 -12.47 -12.58 -6.08
C PHE A 80 -13.22 -11.79 -5.00
N ALA A 81 -12.83 -10.56 -4.69
CA ALA A 81 -13.52 -9.72 -3.72
C ALA A 81 -13.40 -8.22 -4.04
N ASP A 82 -14.48 -7.47 -3.76
CA ASP A 82 -14.55 -6.02 -3.99
C ASP A 82 -14.17 -5.19 -2.76
N THR A 83 -14.32 -5.78 -1.57
CA THR A 83 -14.10 -5.10 -0.30
C THR A 83 -13.36 -5.98 0.68
N THR A 84 -12.70 -5.35 1.64
CA THR A 84 -11.96 -6.00 2.70
C THR A 84 -12.19 -5.24 3.99
N GLN A 85 -12.25 -5.97 5.11
CA GLN A 85 -12.32 -5.41 6.45
C GLN A 85 -11.17 -5.98 7.28
N LEU A 86 -10.54 -5.12 8.09
CA LEU A 86 -9.61 -5.54 9.12
C LEU A 86 -10.40 -6.10 10.31
N VAL A 87 -10.07 -7.30 10.75
CA VAL A 87 -10.65 -7.87 11.98
C VAL A 87 -9.96 -7.21 13.18
N ALA A 88 -10.75 -6.57 14.03
CA ALA A 88 -10.25 -5.84 15.18
C ALA A 88 -9.44 -6.76 16.11
N SER A 89 -8.18 -6.40 16.35
CA SER A 89 -7.28 -7.15 17.23
C SER A 89 -6.16 -6.24 17.72
N LYS A 90 -5.86 -6.30 19.03
CA LYS A 90 -4.69 -5.64 19.64
C LYS A 90 -3.41 -6.48 19.55
N ASN A 91 -3.49 -7.70 19.01
CA ASN A 91 -2.34 -8.58 18.86
C ASN A 91 -1.35 -8.00 17.84
N LYS A 92 -0.06 -7.99 18.22
CA LYS A 92 1.07 -7.56 17.38
C LYS A 92 1.76 -8.72 16.66
N LEU A 93 1.40 -9.97 16.92
CA LEU A 93 1.94 -11.15 16.24
C LEU A 93 0.93 -11.79 15.28
N PHE A 94 -0.32 -11.34 15.31
CA PHE A 94 -1.39 -11.89 14.49
C PHE A 94 -2.30 -10.78 13.96
N VAL A 95 -2.62 -10.87 12.67
CA VAL A 95 -3.66 -10.06 12.03
C VAL A 95 -4.51 -10.92 11.11
N GLU A 96 -5.80 -10.59 11.03
CA GLU A 96 -6.74 -11.18 10.09
C GLU A 96 -7.50 -10.07 9.34
N PHE A 97 -7.68 -10.28 8.04
CA PHE A 97 -8.58 -9.51 7.20
C PHE A 97 -9.63 -10.42 6.60
N VAL A 98 -10.83 -9.88 6.38
CA VAL A 98 -11.95 -10.62 5.81
C VAL A 98 -12.48 -9.88 4.60
N SER A 99 -12.61 -10.60 3.49
CA SER A 99 -13.17 -10.09 2.25
C SER A 99 -14.37 -10.94 1.84
N PRO A 100 -15.57 -10.37 1.67
CA PRO A 100 -16.70 -11.08 1.10
C PRO A 100 -16.37 -11.52 -0.34
N LEU A 101 -16.65 -12.78 -0.66
CA LEU A 101 -16.41 -13.30 -2.00
C LEU A 101 -17.48 -12.81 -2.96
N ARG A 102 -17.07 -12.49 -4.19
CA ARG A 102 -17.98 -12.28 -5.32
C ARG A 102 -18.81 -13.53 -5.58
N SER A 103 -19.96 -13.34 -6.23
CA SER A 103 -20.93 -14.41 -6.49
C SER A 103 -20.33 -15.63 -7.21
N ASN A 104 -19.43 -15.41 -8.16
CA ASN A 104 -18.72 -16.47 -8.91
C ASN A 104 -17.73 -17.28 -8.06
N TYR A 105 -17.32 -16.77 -6.89
CA TYR A 105 -16.46 -17.46 -5.92
C TYR A 105 -17.16 -17.77 -4.60
N ALA A 106 -18.46 -17.48 -4.45
CA ALA A 106 -19.17 -17.56 -3.18
C ALA A 106 -19.20 -18.99 -2.57
N ASN A 107 -19.09 -20.02 -3.41
CA ASN A 107 -19.01 -21.42 -2.99
C ASN A 107 -17.57 -21.93 -2.81
N CYS A 108 -16.54 -21.08 -2.96
CA CYS A 108 -15.15 -21.49 -2.82
C CYS A 108 -14.86 -22.00 -1.42
N VAL A 109 -14.31 -23.22 -1.35
CA VAL A 109 -13.68 -23.77 -0.16
C VAL A 109 -12.27 -24.22 -0.54
N GLY A 110 -11.28 -23.64 0.10
CA GLY A 110 -9.87 -23.93 -0.19
C GLY A 110 -8.95 -23.03 0.62
N GLN A 111 -7.65 -23.17 0.39
CA GLN A 111 -6.65 -22.30 1.01
C GLN A 111 -5.38 -22.23 0.18
N THR A 112 -4.58 -21.18 0.38
CA THR A 112 -3.25 -21.10 -0.25
C THR A 112 -2.33 -22.21 0.28
N GLN A 113 -1.57 -22.82 -0.62
CA GLN A 113 -0.45 -23.69 -0.32
C GLN A 113 0.86 -22.91 -0.47
N GLY A 114 1.74 -23.03 0.50
CA GLY A 114 3.09 -22.48 0.43
C GLY A 114 3.85 -22.85 1.68
N GLN A 115 4.80 -23.78 1.57
CA GLN A 115 5.76 -24.05 2.64
C GLN A 115 6.71 -22.88 2.86
N GLU A 116 6.90 -22.05 1.83
CA GLU A 116 7.80 -20.90 1.84
C GLU A 116 7.36 -19.81 2.84
N TYR A 117 6.05 -19.62 3.00
CA TYR A 117 5.49 -18.58 3.88
C TYR A 117 4.50 -19.19 4.88
N PRO A 118 4.96 -20.01 5.85
CA PRO A 118 4.08 -20.77 6.76
C PRO A 118 3.28 -19.86 7.72
N PHE A 119 3.72 -18.61 7.87
CA PHE A 119 3.07 -17.56 8.64
C PHE A 119 2.02 -16.76 7.85
N TYR A 120 1.91 -16.97 6.52
CA TYR A 120 0.92 -16.30 5.67
C TYR A 120 -0.07 -17.33 5.10
N ASN A 121 -1.37 -17.06 5.19
CA ASN A 121 -2.38 -17.93 4.59
C ASN A 121 -3.62 -17.14 4.16
N VAL A 122 -4.18 -17.50 3.00
CA VAL A 122 -5.52 -17.10 2.57
C VAL A 122 -6.43 -18.31 2.60
N GLN A 123 -7.45 -18.29 3.46
CA GLN A 123 -8.46 -19.33 3.56
C GLN A 123 -9.77 -18.86 2.94
N PHE A 124 -10.36 -19.68 2.06
CA PHE A 124 -11.67 -19.46 1.48
C PHE A 124 -12.68 -20.39 2.16
N LYS A 125 -13.70 -19.81 2.78
CA LYS A 125 -14.83 -20.55 3.39
C LYS A 125 -15.99 -19.61 3.69
N ASN A 126 -17.20 -20.14 3.81
CA ASN A 126 -18.38 -19.38 4.27
C ASN A 126 -18.59 -18.08 3.48
N LYS A 127 -18.45 -18.12 2.15
CA LYS A 127 -18.58 -16.97 1.23
C LYS A 127 -17.57 -15.83 1.51
N LYS A 128 -16.45 -16.13 2.15
CA LYS A 128 -15.43 -15.16 2.58
C LYS A 128 -14.01 -15.68 2.30
N ALA A 129 -13.11 -14.77 1.97
CA ALA A 129 -11.67 -14.97 2.06
C ALA A 129 -11.15 -14.39 3.38
N TYR A 130 -10.30 -15.15 4.08
CA TYR A 130 -9.64 -14.78 5.33
C TYR A 130 -8.14 -14.71 5.08
N PHE A 131 -7.58 -13.51 5.12
CA PHE A 131 -6.14 -13.28 4.97
C PHE A 131 -5.53 -13.20 6.36
N ARG A 132 -4.58 -14.08 6.65
CA ARG A 132 -3.96 -14.18 7.97
C ARG A 132 -2.45 -14.04 7.86
N VAL A 133 -1.90 -13.21 8.74
CA VAL A 133 -0.47 -13.21 9.05
C VAL A 133 -0.32 -13.59 10.52
N ASP A 134 0.39 -14.68 10.77
CA ASP A 134 0.65 -15.23 12.08
C ASP A 134 2.16 -15.38 12.30
N LEU A 135 2.78 -14.29 12.77
CA LEU A 135 4.22 -14.22 12.99
C LEU A 135 4.70 -15.25 14.02
N ARG A 136 3.83 -15.80 14.88
CA ARG A 136 4.24 -16.89 15.79
C ARG A 136 4.74 -18.14 15.07
N LYS A 137 4.42 -18.27 13.78
CA LYS A 137 4.89 -19.36 12.89
C LYS A 137 6.16 -19.01 12.13
N LEU A 138 6.63 -17.77 12.25
CA LEU A 138 7.89 -17.33 11.71
C LEU A 138 8.97 -17.56 12.77
N ASN A 139 10.03 -18.26 12.39
CA ASN A 139 11.17 -18.53 13.25
C ASN A 139 12.19 -17.39 13.14
N ALA A 140 11.84 -16.23 13.68
CA ALA A 140 12.70 -15.05 13.69
C ALA A 140 12.59 -14.30 15.04
N PRO A 141 13.71 -13.74 15.54
CA PRO A 141 13.70 -12.90 16.74
C PRO A 141 12.98 -11.57 16.49
N GLY A 142 12.60 -10.89 17.58
CA GLY A 142 12.11 -9.50 17.53
C GLY A 142 10.89 -9.21 16.66
N GLN A 143 10.18 -10.24 16.18
CA GLN A 143 9.15 -10.07 15.16
C GLN A 143 7.89 -9.37 15.69
N LEU A 144 7.43 -8.31 15.01
CA LEU A 144 6.19 -7.62 15.37
C LEU A 144 5.52 -6.92 14.19
N ILE A 145 4.19 -7.01 14.12
CA ILE A 145 3.35 -6.22 13.22
C ILE A 145 3.41 -4.76 13.67
N THR A 146 4.04 -3.93 12.85
CA THR A 146 4.22 -2.49 13.08
C THR A 146 3.05 -1.69 12.51
N TYR A 147 2.41 -2.18 11.45
CA TYR A 147 1.28 -1.50 10.81
C TYR A 147 0.33 -2.47 10.11
N LYS A 148 -0.97 -2.20 10.19
CA LYS A 148 -2.03 -2.98 9.55
C LYS A 148 -3.21 -2.09 9.18
N THR A 149 -3.70 -2.19 7.96
CA THR A 149 -4.85 -1.41 7.48
C THR A 149 -5.49 -2.05 6.25
N VAL A 150 -6.61 -1.50 5.80
CA VAL A 150 -7.15 -1.77 4.46
C VAL A 150 -6.77 -0.58 3.57
N ALA A 151 -5.96 -0.82 2.54
CA ALA A 151 -5.51 0.20 1.59
C ALA A 151 -6.03 -0.13 0.20
N ALA A 152 -6.74 0.81 -0.44
CA ALA A 152 -7.39 0.59 -1.74
C ALA A 152 -8.16 -0.75 -1.80
N PHE A 153 -9.01 -0.98 -0.79
CA PHE A 153 -9.84 -2.18 -0.59
C PHE A 153 -9.08 -3.51 -0.38
N ARG A 154 -7.77 -3.45 -0.15
CA ARG A 154 -6.91 -4.63 0.00
C ARG A 154 -6.30 -4.76 1.40
N PRO A 155 -6.07 -5.99 1.89
CA PRO A 155 -5.28 -6.24 3.09
C PRO A 155 -3.87 -5.64 2.95
N TYR A 156 -3.47 -4.80 3.90
CA TYR A 156 -2.12 -4.25 4.02
C TYR A 156 -1.56 -4.59 5.39
N VAL A 157 -0.43 -5.27 5.44
CA VAL A 157 0.27 -5.60 6.68
C VAL A 157 1.75 -5.34 6.54
N ARG A 158 2.34 -4.84 7.60
CA ARG A 158 3.76 -4.59 7.72
C ARG A 158 4.25 -5.07 9.07
N TRP A 159 5.42 -5.71 9.07
CA TRP A 159 6.07 -6.18 10.28
C TRP A 159 7.57 -5.96 10.21
N ALA A 160 8.18 -5.84 11.37
CA ALA A 160 9.62 -5.78 11.54
C ALA A 160 10.13 -7.10 12.12
N ILE A 161 11.37 -7.43 11.80
CA ILE A 161 12.20 -8.45 12.44
C ILE A 161 13.47 -7.73 12.87
N ALA A 162 13.91 -7.96 14.10
CA ALA A 162 15.16 -7.43 14.65
C ALA A 162 15.83 -8.50 15.51
N ASP A 163 17.16 -8.44 15.62
CA ASP A 163 18.02 -9.34 16.39
C ASP A 163 17.79 -9.30 17.92
#